data_AF-A0A3D0GBR5-F1
#
_entry.id   AF-A0A3D0GBR5-F1
#
_cell.length_a   1.000
_cell.length_b   1.000
_cell.length_c   1.000
_cell.angle_alpha   90.00
_cell.angle_beta   90.00
_cell.angle_gamma   90.00
#
_symmetry.space_group_name_H-M   'P 1'
#
loop_
_entity.id
_entity.type
_entity.pdbx_description
1 polymer ?
#
loop_
_entity_poly.entity_id
_entity_poly.type
_entity_poly.pdbx_seq_one_letter_code
_entity_poly.pdbx_strand_id
1 'polypeptide(L)' 'MSDIRDAAMTSKAWPFEEARRLLKRYEKGAPEKGYVLFETGYGPSGLPHI' A
#
# COMPACT_ATOMS: atom_id res chain seq x y z
N MET A 1 -7.25 15.74 -14.93
CA MET A 1 -6.48 14.97 -13.93
C MET A 1 -7.36 14.26 -12.89
N SER A 2 -8.68 14.49 -12.83
CA SER A 2 -9.59 13.81 -11.88
C SER A 2 -9.96 12.38 -12.29
N ASP A 3 -10.12 12.12 -13.58
CA ASP A 3 -10.76 10.90 -14.09
C ASP A 3 -10.06 9.59 -13.66
N ILE A 4 -8.73 9.54 -13.76
CA ILE A 4 -7.94 8.38 -13.33
C ILE A 4 -7.97 8.21 -11.80
N ARG A 5 -8.02 9.32 -11.05
CA ARG A 5 -8.09 9.27 -9.58
C ARG A 5 -9.44 8.72 -9.14
N ASP A 6 -10.53 9.17 -9.74
CA ASP A 6 -11.88 8.73 -9.41
C ASP A 6 -12.09 7.25 -9.79
N ALA A 7 -11.56 6.83 -10.95
CA ALA A 7 -11.51 5.42 -11.34
C ALA A 7 -10.69 4.58 -10.35
N ALA A 8 -9.53 5.06 -9.90
CA ALA A 8 -8.71 4.39 -8.90
C ALA A 8 -9.42 4.26 -7.54
N MET A 9 -10.18 5.27 -7.12
CA MET A 9 -10.89 5.27 -5.85
C MET A 9 -12.08 4.28 -5.82
N THR A 10 -12.70 4.01 -6.98
CA THR A 10 -13.85 3.11 -7.09
C THR A 10 -13.49 1.70 -7.57
N SER A 11 -12.30 1.51 -8.15
CA SER A 11 -11.84 0.22 -8.63
C SER A 11 -11.75 -0.82 -7.51
N LYS A 12 -12.23 -2.03 -7.83
CA LYS A 12 -12.16 -3.24 -7.01
C LYS A 12 -10.91 -4.08 -7.26
N ALA A 13 -10.01 -3.62 -8.14
CA ALA A 13 -8.76 -4.34 -8.33
C ALA A 13 -7.91 -4.23 -7.05
N TRP A 14 -7.31 -5.35 -6.65
CA TRP A 14 -6.56 -5.49 -5.40
C TRP A 14 -5.55 -4.36 -5.13
N PRO A 15 -4.77 -3.84 -6.10
CA PRO A 15 -3.83 -2.75 -5.84
C PRO A 15 -4.49 -1.47 -5.29
N PHE A 16 -5.70 -1.15 -5.76
CA PHE A 16 -6.43 0.02 -5.30
C PHE A 16 -7.06 -0.18 -3.93
N GLU A 17 -7.44 -1.42 -3.59
CA GLU A 17 -7.86 -1.76 -2.23
C GLU A 17 -6.70 -1.60 -1.23
N GLU A 18 -5.52 -2.11 -1.53
CA GLU A 18 -4.33 -1.94 -0.68
C GLU A 18 -3.91 -0.46 -0.57
N ALA A 19 -3.96 0.30 -1.67
CA ALA A 19 -3.69 1.73 -1.63
C ALA A 19 -4.66 2.47 -0.68
N ARG A 20 -5.97 2.18 -0.75
CA ARG A 20 -6.96 2.78 0.18
C ARG A 20 -6.70 2.38 1.64
N ARG A 21 -6.30 1.13 1.90
CA ARG A 21 -5.91 0.67 3.24
C ARG A 21 -4.69 1.42 3.78
N LEU A 22 -3.69 1.66 2.94
CA LEU A 22 -2.50 2.44 3.30
C LEU A 22 -2.86 3.90 3.61
N LEU A 23 -3.67 4.54 2.76
CA LEU A 23 -4.15 5.91 3.00
C LEU A 23 -4.88 6.02 4.34
N LYS A 24 -5.76 5.06 4.65
CA LYS A 24 -6.46 5.01 5.94
C LYS A 24 -5.50 4.79 7.13
N ARG A 25 -4.48 3.95 6.97
CA ARG A 25 -3.50 3.66 8.03
C ARG A 25 -2.66 4.88 8.39
N TYR A 26 -2.31 5.70 7.40
CA TYR A 26 -1.44 6.88 7.56
C TYR A 26 -2.20 8.21 7.42
N GLU A 27 -3.50 8.22 7.74
CA GLU A 27 -4.34 9.43 7.66
C GLU A 27 -3.82 10.59 8.52
N LYS A 28 -3.16 10.26 9.64
CA LYS A 28 -2.54 11.24 10.56
C LYS A 28 -1.13 11.68 10.13
N GLY A 29 -0.67 11.25 8.97
CA GLY A 29 0.67 11.52 8.47
C GLY A 29 1.62 10.33 8.58
N ALA A 30 2.85 10.55 8.14
CA ALA A 30 3.91 9.56 8.17
C ALA A 30 4.34 9.22 9.61
N PRO A 31 4.91 8.03 9.85
CA PRO A 31 5.57 7.70 11.12
C PRO A 31 6.65 8.73 11.50
N GLU A 32 7.01 8.82 12.78
CA GLU A 32 8.05 9.74 13.28
C GLU A 32 9.39 9.60 12.55
N LYS A 33 9.73 8.39 12.10
CA LYS A 33 10.91 8.12 11.27
C LYS A 33 10.90 8.82 9.90
N GLY A 34 9.78 9.42 9.48
CA GLY A 34 9.65 10.22 8.27
C GLY A 34 9.35 9.44 6.98
N TYR A 35 9.26 8.10 7.04
CA TYR A 35 8.99 7.27 5.86
C TYR A 35 8.16 6.02 6.18
N VAL A 36 7.50 5.50 5.14
CA VAL A 36 6.87 4.17 5.14
C VAL A 36 7.81 3.21 4.42
N LEU A 37 8.17 2.11 5.08
CA LEU A 37 9.02 1.06 4.52
C LEU A 37 8.11 -0.04 3.96
N PHE A 38 8.22 -0.31 2.67
CA PHE A 38 7.62 -1.47 2.05
C PHE A 38 8.66 -2.57 1.99
N GLU A 39 8.37 -3.70 2.61
CA GLU A 39 9.26 -4.86 2.62
C GLU A 39 8.54 -6.01 1.93
N THR A 40 9.26 -6.72 1.07
CA THR A 40 8.82 -8.04 0.62
C THR A 40 9.10 -9.01 1.76
N GLY A 41 8.08 -9.35 2.53
CA GLY A 41 8.20 -10.41 3.51
C GLY A 41 8.37 -11.76 2.79
N TYR A 42 9.35 -12.54 3.21
CA TYR A 42 9.32 -13.97 2.95
C TYR A 42 8.16 -14.55 3.75
N GLY A 43 7.21 -15.19 3.06
CA GLY A 43 6.17 -15.95 3.73
C GLY A 43 6.79 -17.09 4.55
N PRO A 44 6.02 -17.75 5.43
CA PRO A 44 6.49 -18.88 6.24
C PRO A 44 6.95 -20.10 5.41
N SER A 45 6.95 -20.02 4.08
CA SER A 45 7.20 -21.10 3.13
C SER A 45 8.63 -21.22 2.62
N GLY A 46 9.62 -20.45 3.09
CA GLY A 46 11.01 -20.73 2.72
C GLY A 46 12.02 -19.63 2.98
N LEU A 47 13.28 -20.07 3.08
CA LEU A 47 14.46 -19.21 3.15
C LEU A 47 14.52 -18.30 1.91
N PRO A 48 15.14 -17.11 2.03
CA PRO A 48 15.45 -16.28 0.89
C PRO A 48 16.23 -17.07 -0.17
N HIS A 49 15.64 -17.28 -1.35
CA HIS A 49 16.38 -17.76 -2.51
C HIS A 49 16.93 -16.52 -3.24
N ILE A 50 18.25 -16.48 -3.45
CA ILE A 50 18.94 -15.41 -4.19
C ILE A 50 18.74 -15.54 -5.70
#